data_AF-A0A5K1H5S1-F1
#
_entry.id   AF-A0A5K1H5S1-F1
#
_cell.length_a   1.000
_cell.length_b   1.000
_cell.length_c   1.000
_cell.angle_alpha   90.00
_cell.angle_beta   90.00
_cell.angle_gamma   90.00
#
_symmetry.space_group_name_H-M   'P 1'
#
loop_
_entity.id
_entity.type
_entity.pdbx_description
1 polymer ?
#
loop_
_entity_poly.entity_id
_entity_poly.type
_entity_poly.pdbx_seq_one_letter_code
_entity_poly.pdbx_strand_id
1 'polypeptide(L)'
;MLIEGRARGIEELQTNVQKSFHSVNRRLNIAIARVARPYGQPNILAEYIALQLKNRVSFRKAMKKAIELAEQADAKGIQVQIAGRLNGNEIARVEWIREGRVPLQTIRVKIDYCSYPVRTIYGVLGIKIWIFLDEE
;
A
#
# COMPACT_ATOMS: atom_id res chain seq x y z
N MET A 1 -12.74 -5.91 -9.01
CA MET A 1 -12.01 -5.79 -10.29
C MET A 1 -11.48 -7.12 -10.84
N LEU A 2 -10.66 -7.91 -10.12
CA LEU A 2 -10.11 -9.15 -10.68
C LEU A 2 -11.14 -10.28 -10.92
N ILE A 3 -12.20 -10.35 -10.11
CA ILE A 3 -13.17 -11.45 -10.15
C ILE A 3 -14.39 -11.13 -11.03
N GLU A 4 -14.91 -9.90 -10.97
CA GLU A 4 -16.21 -9.54 -11.58
C GLU A 4 -16.20 -9.44 -13.12
N GLY A 5 -15.04 -9.48 -13.78
CA GLY A 5 -14.96 -9.29 -15.24
C GLY A 5 -14.22 -10.36 -16.04
N ARG A 6 -13.47 -11.29 -15.41
CA ARG A 6 -12.62 -12.25 -16.13
C ARG A 6 -12.43 -13.55 -15.36
N ALA A 7 -13.31 -14.54 -15.56
CA ALA A 7 -12.98 -15.93 -15.24
C ALA A 7 -11.63 -16.36 -15.85
N ARG A 8 -11.31 -15.82 -17.04
CA ARG A 8 -10.01 -15.98 -17.72
C ARG A 8 -8.79 -15.47 -16.94
N GLY A 9 -8.94 -14.46 -16.08
CA GLY A 9 -7.80 -13.89 -15.37
C GLY A 9 -7.17 -14.84 -14.37
N ILE A 10 -7.97 -15.69 -13.72
CA ILE A 10 -7.50 -16.70 -12.77
C ILE A 10 -6.81 -17.84 -13.52
N GLU A 11 -7.39 -18.29 -14.63
CA GLU A 11 -6.81 -19.34 -15.49
C GLU A 11 -5.49 -18.89 -16.14
N GLU A 12 -5.43 -17.63 -16.62
CA GLU A 12 -4.22 -17.01 -17.15
C GLU A 12 -3.13 -16.91 -16.08
N LEU A 13 -3.48 -16.50 -14.86
CA LEU A 13 -2.54 -16.47 -13.73
C LEU A 13 -2.01 -17.87 -13.41
N GLN A 14 -2.88 -18.86 -13.32
CA GLN A 14 -2.47 -20.25 -13.06
C GLN A 14 -1.52 -20.76 -14.14
N THR A 15 -1.83 -20.49 -15.41
CA THR A 15 -0.99 -20.87 -16.56
C THR A 15 0.37 -20.17 -16.53
N ASN A 16 0.41 -18.87 -16.24
CA ASN A 16 1.64 -18.09 -16.19
C ASN A 16 2.55 -18.56 -15.05
N VAL A 17 1.97 -18.82 -13.88
CA VAL A 17 2.71 -19.35 -12.74
C VAL A 17 3.22 -20.76 -13.08
N GLN A 18 2.38 -21.64 -13.63
CA GLN A 18 2.80 -23.00 -13.98
C GLN A 18 3.94 -23.03 -15.01
N LYS A 19 3.91 -22.13 -16.01
CA LYS A 19 5.01 -21.96 -16.98
C LYS A 19 6.31 -21.54 -16.29
N SER A 20 6.25 -20.57 -15.38
CA SER A 20 7.45 -20.07 -14.69
C SER A 20 8.13 -21.10 -13.78
N PHE A 21 7.36 -22.01 -13.18
CA PHE A 21 7.87 -23.02 -12.26
C PHE A 21 8.28 -24.34 -12.93
N HIS A 22 8.24 -24.45 -14.27
CA HIS A 22 8.55 -25.66 -15.04
C HIS A 22 7.98 -26.96 -14.44
N SER A 23 6.80 -26.85 -13.82
CA SER A 23 6.24 -27.90 -12.98
C SER A 23 5.34 -28.79 -13.82
N VAL A 24 5.93 -29.76 -14.51
CA VAL A 24 5.19 -30.76 -15.32
C VAL A 24 4.35 -31.68 -14.41
N ASN A 25 4.75 -31.87 -13.15
CA ASN A 25 4.16 -32.84 -12.22
C ASN A 25 3.47 -32.25 -10.97
N ARG A 26 3.33 -30.92 -10.85
CA ARG A 26 2.67 -30.29 -9.68
C ARG A 26 1.55 -29.37 -10.13
N ARG A 27 0.32 -29.68 -9.69
CA ARG A 27 -0.85 -28.81 -9.90
C ARG A 27 -0.86 -27.72 -8.84
N LEU A 28 -0.91 -26.47 -9.28
CA LEU A 28 -0.98 -25.29 -8.42
C LEU A 28 -2.43 -24.84 -8.31
N ASN A 29 -2.91 -24.65 -7.08
CA ASN A 29 -4.23 -24.11 -6.80
C ASN A 29 -4.09 -22.68 -6.28
N ILE A 30 -4.73 -21.73 -6.95
CA ILE A 30 -4.72 -20.31 -6.58
C ILE A 30 -6.09 -19.96 -6.03
N ALA A 31 -6.15 -19.46 -4.79
CA ALA A 31 -7.37 -18.96 -4.18
C ALA A 31 -7.24 -17.46 -3.92
N ILE A 32 -8.30 -16.69 -4.23
CA ILE A 32 -8.35 -15.26 -3.96
C ILE A 32 -9.22 -15.05 -2.72
N ALA A 33 -8.61 -14.52 -1.66
CA ALA A 33 -9.34 -14.11 -0.46
C ALA A 33 -9.68 -12.62 -0.54
N ARG A 34 -10.92 -12.27 -0.20
CA ARG A 34 -11.34 -10.87 -0.10
C ARG A 34 -10.86 -10.30 1.23
N VAL A 35 -10.21 -9.15 1.18
CA VAL A 35 -9.84 -8.39 2.38
C VAL A 35 -11.08 -7.65 2.87
N ALA A 36 -11.46 -7.86 4.14
CA ALA A 36 -12.64 -7.25 4.74
C ALA A 36 -12.53 -5.71 4.80
N ARG A 37 -11.34 -5.21 5.17
CA ARG A 37 -11.05 -3.79 5.32
C ARG A 37 -9.85 -3.39 4.46
N PRO A 38 -10.07 -2.98 3.20
CA PRO A 38 -8.98 -2.74 2.26
C PRO A 38 -8.04 -1.62 2.72
N TYR A 39 -8.59 -0.54 3.30
CA TYR A 39 -7.81 0.61 3.76
C TYR A 39 -7.09 0.39 5.11
N GLY A 40 -7.36 -0.73 5.79
CA GLY A 40 -6.56 -1.15 6.95
C GLY A 40 -5.21 -1.76 6.55
N GLN A 41 -5.04 -2.15 5.27
CA GLN A 41 -3.78 -2.69 4.78
C GLN A 41 -2.88 -1.58 4.22
N PRO A 42 -1.62 -1.47 4.65
CA PRO A 42 -0.75 -0.38 4.23
C PRO A 42 -0.37 -0.48 2.74
N ASN A 43 -0.39 -1.68 2.14
CA ASN A 43 -0.11 -1.88 0.71
C ASN A 43 -1.16 -1.18 -0.18
N ILE A 44 -2.44 -1.42 0.11
CA ILE A 44 -3.55 -0.83 -0.65
C ILE A 44 -3.56 0.69 -0.45
N LEU A 45 -3.29 1.15 0.77
CA LEU A 45 -3.21 2.57 1.07
C LEU A 45 -2.03 3.26 0.36
N ALA A 46 -0.88 2.59 0.25
CA ALA A 46 0.28 3.09 -0.48
C ALA A 46 -0.01 3.21 -1.98
N GLU A 47 -0.67 2.21 -2.58
CA GLU A 47 -1.12 2.27 -3.97
C GLU A 47 -2.12 3.39 -4.21
N TYR A 48 -3.05 3.62 -3.26
CA TYR A 48 -3.98 4.74 -3.31
C TYR A 48 -3.25 6.08 -3.34
N ILE A 49 -2.31 6.32 -2.40
CA ILE A 49 -1.52 7.56 -2.37
C ILE A 49 -0.70 7.69 -3.67
N ALA A 50 -0.09 6.60 -4.15
CA ALA A 50 0.67 6.59 -5.39
C ALA A 50 -0.16 7.02 -6.59
N LEU A 51 -1.40 6.54 -6.70
CA LEU A 51 -2.33 6.94 -7.75
C LEU A 51 -2.67 8.43 -7.67
N GLN A 52 -2.95 8.94 -6.47
CA GLN A 52 -3.23 10.37 -6.27
C GLN A 52 -2.03 11.26 -6.66
N LEU A 53 -0.82 10.85 -6.29
CA LEU A 53 0.40 11.57 -6.66
C LEU A 53 0.66 11.55 -8.17
N LYS A 54 0.39 10.42 -8.84
CA LYS A 54 0.46 10.31 -10.31
C LYS A 54 -0.55 11.22 -11.01
N ASN A 55 -1.74 11.37 -10.41
CA ASN A 55 -2.78 12.30 -10.87
C ASN A 55 -2.49 13.76 -10.46
N ARG A 56 -1.28 14.08 -9.96
CA ARG A 56 -0.83 15.41 -9.55
C ARG A 56 -1.68 16.06 -8.44
N VAL A 57 -2.35 15.25 -7.62
CA VAL A 57 -2.99 15.74 -6.40
C VAL A 57 -1.91 16.15 -5.41
N SER A 58 -2.14 17.25 -4.69
CA SER A 58 -1.22 17.71 -3.65
C SER A 58 -0.94 16.60 -2.63
N PHE A 59 0.34 16.34 -2.34
CA PHE A 59 0.76 15.29 -1.42
C PHE A 59 0.10 15.44 -0.03
N ARG A 60 -0.10 16.67 0.46
CA ARG A 60 -0.78 16.93 1.73
C ARG A 60 -2.23 16.47 1.71
N LYS A 61 -2.96 16.71 0.61
CA LYS A 61 -4.34 16.27 0.45
C LYS A 61 -4.41 14.75 0.35
N ALA A 62 -3.52 14.14 -0.43
CA ALA A 62 -3.44 12.69 -0.55
C ALA A 62 -3.15 12.01 0.80
N MET A 63 -2.19 12.53 1.59
CA MET A 63 -1.87 12.02 2.92
C MET A 63 -3.04 12.16 3.89
N LYS A 64 -3.67 13.35 3.97
CA LYS A 64 -4.84 13.55 4.85
C LYS A 64 -5.98 12.61 4.51
N LYS A 65 -6.28 12.42 3.22
CA LYS A 65 -7.34 11.52 2.79
C LYS A 65 -7.01 10.06 3.08
N ALA A 66 -5.74 9.67 2.96
CA ALA A 66 -5.30 8.33 3.31
C ALA A 66 -5.43 8.03 4.82
N ILE A 67 -5.12 9.02 5.68
CA ILE A 67 -5.31 8.90 7.13
C ILE A 67 -6.80 8.74 7.46
N GLU A 68 -7.66 9.58 6.90
CA GLU A 68 -9.12 9.52 7.09
C GLU A 68 -9.69 8.14 6.67
N LEU A 69 -9.21 7.58 5.56
CA LEU A 69 -9.62 6.25 5.09
C LEU A 69 -9.12 5.11 5.99
N ALA A 70 -7.93 5.26 6.58
CA ALA A 70 -7.38 4.28 7.53
C ALA A 70 -8.11 4.31 8.88
N GLU A 71 -8.50 5.50 9.35
CA GLU A 71 -9.33 5.66 10.55
C GLU A 71 -10.70 5.00 10.36
N GLN A 72 -11.33 5.16 9.20
CA GLN A 72 -12.58 4.47 8.84
C GLN A 72 -12.45 2.94 8.78
N ALA A 73 -11.21 2.41 8.70
CA ALA A 73 -10.92 0.99 8.76
C ALA A 73 -10.58 0.49 10.18
N ASP A 74 -10.82 1.31 11.21
CA ASP A 74 -10.47 1.12 12.62
C ASP A 74 -8.97 0.95 12.89
N ALA A 75 -8.11 1.67 12.17
CA ALA A 75 -6.69 1.77 12.56
C ALA A 75 -6.55 2.56 13.86
N LYS A 76 -5.85 2.01 14.87
CA LYS A 76 -5.60 2.70 16.15
C LYS A 76 -4.53 3.78 16.07
N GLY A 77 -3.72 3.74 15.03
CA GLY A 77 -2.78 4.79 14.69
C GLY A 77 -2.16 4.54 13.33
N ILE A 78 -1.73 5.63 12.70
CA ILE A 78 -1.10 5.58 11.39
C ILE A 78 0.02 6.61 11.31
N GLN A 79 1.12 6.23 10.68
CA GLN A 79 2.18 7.13 10.28
C GLN A 79 2.41 6.98 8.78
N VAL A 80 2.33 8.09 8.04
CA VAL A 80 2.61 8.14 6.61
C VAL A 80 3.79 9.07 6.39
N GLN A 81 4.80 8.59 5.69
CA GLN A 81 5.98 9.35 5.29
C GLN A 81 6.14 9.32 3.78
N ILE A 82 6.42 10.48 3.19
CA ILE A 82 6.74 10.62 1.77
C ILE A 82 8.08 11.34 1.66
N ALA A 83 9.01 10.74 0.93
CA ALA A 83 10.35 11.26 0.69
C ALA A 83 10.61 11.48 -0.80
N GLY A 84 11.25 12.59 -1.14
CA GLY A 84 11.74 12.88 -2.49
C GLY A 84 11.43 14.31 -2.95
N ARG A 85 11.38 14.52 -4.26
CA ARG A 85 11.10 15.84 -4.88
C ARG A 85 9.63 16.16 -4.87
N LEU A 86 9.12 16.59 -3.72
CA LEU A 86 7.72 16.94 -3.53
C LEU A 86 7.33 18.13 -4.40
N ASN A 87 6.18 18.03 -5.09
CA ASN A 87 5.66 19.04 -6.04
C ASN A 87 6.64 19.46 -7.15
N GLY A 88 7.66 18.65 -7.46
CA GLY A 88 8.65 18.98 -8.49
C GLY A 88 9.72 19.98 -8.05
N ASN A 89 9.78 20.30 -6.76
CA ASN A 89 10.85 21.14 -6.21
C ASN A 89 12.24 20.55 -6.52
N GLU A 90 13.22 21.41 -6.71
CA GLU A 90 14.61 21.02 -7.01
C GLU A 90 15.22 20.23 -5.85
N ILE A 91 15.01 20.69 -4.62
CA ILE A 91 15.52 20.07 -3.40
C ILE A 91 14.51 19.04 -2.88
N ALA A 92 14.97 17.80 -2.72
CA ALA A 92 14.18 16.73 -2.12
C ALA A 92 13.92 16.98 -0.63
N ARG A 93 12.74 16.59 -0.16
CA ARG A 93 12.31 16.74 1.24
C ARG A 93 11.63 15.46 1.73
N VAL A 94 11.55 15.34 3.05
CA VAL A 94 10.81 14.28 3.72
C VAL A 94 9.70 14.92 4.53
N GLU A 95 8.47 14.55 4.22
CA GLU A 95 7.28 15.00 4.93
C GLU A 95 6.61 13.77 5.54
N TRP A 96 6.21 13.88 6.81
CA TRP A 96 5.51 12.80 7.49
C TRP A 96 4.39 13.37 8.34
N ILE A 97 3.31 12.60 8.43
CA ILE A 97 2.16 12.89 9.29
C ILE A 97 1.90 11.63 10.10
N ARG A 98 1.66 11.81 11.40
CA ARG A 98 1.30 10.74 12.32
C ARG A 98 0.01 11.12 13.01
N GLU A 99 -0.91 10.18 13.04
CA GLU A 99 -2.19 10.29 13.73
C GLU A 99 -2.33 9.10 14.69
N GLY A 100 -2.76 9.36 15.92
CA GLY A 100 -2.86 8.33 16.96
C GLY A 100 -1.52 7.75 17.46
N ARG A 101 -1.57 6.52 17.97
CA ARG A 101 -0.41 5.84 18.61
C ARG A 101 0.29 4.93 17.61
N VAL A 102 1.61 5.08 17.47
CA VAL A 102 2.45 4.22 16.63
C VAL A 102 3.76 3.92 17.40
N PRO A 103 3.77 2.91 18.27
CA PRO A 103 4.94 2.58 19.10
C PRO A 103 5.95 1.70 18.34
N LEU A 104 6.93 2.32 17.69
CA LEU A 104 7.91 1.59 16.85
C LEU A 104 8.92 0.73 17.63
N GLN A 105 9.07 0.94 18.94
CA GLN A 105 10.00 0.17 19.79
C GLN A 105 9.34 -1.04 20.47
N THR A 106 8.00 -1.09 20.50
CA THR A 106 7.28 -2.12 21.25
C THR A 106 7.08 -3.37 20.39
N ILE A 107 7.85 -4.42 20.66
CA ILE A 107 7.81 -5.67 19.87
C ILE A 107 6.46 -6.40 20.00
N ARG A 108 5.75 -6.23 21.13
CA ARG A 108 4.44 -6.87 21.38
C ARG A 108 3.30 -6.29 20.53
N VAL A 109 3.51 -5.14 19.92
CA VAL A 109 2.48 -4.42 19.18
C VAL A 109 2.45 -4.91 17.73
N LYS A 110 1.25 -5.15 17.19
CA LYS A 110 1.07 -5.48 15.77
C LYS A 110 1.12 -4.21 14.92
N ILE A 111 2.20 -4.08 14.15
CA ILE A 111 2.40 -2.98 13.18
C ILE A 111 2.52 -3.56 11.79
N ASP A 112 1.61 -3.15 10.91
CA ASP A 112 1.73 -3.42 9.49
C ASP A 112 2.54 -2.29 8.82
N TYR A 113 3.55 -2.68 8.07
CA TYR A 113 4.45 -1.76 7.36
C TYR A 113 4.42 -1.99 5.85
N CYS A 114 4.42 -0.91 5.08
CA CYS A 114 4.62 -0.94 3.64
C CYS A 114 5.62 0.13 3.20
N SER A 115 6.45 -0.22 2.21
CA SER A 115 7.26 0.72 1.44
C SER A 115 6.90 0.62 -0.03
N TYR A 116 6.56 1.75 -0.65
CA TYR A 116 6.13 1.78 -2.05
C TYR A 116 6.84 2.90 -2.82
N PRO A 117 7.61 2.57 -3.88
CA PRO A 117 8.21 3.57 -4.75
C PRO A 117 7.23 4.06 -5.83
N VAL A 118 7.14 5.38 -6.01
CA VAL A 118 6.30 6.01 -7.03
C VAL A 118 7.17 6.72 -8.05
N ARG A 119 7.08 6.29 -9.31
CA ARG A 119 7.73 6.98 -10.43
C ARG A 119 6.86 8.18 -10.86
N THR A 120 7.43 9.36 -10.79
CA THR A 120 6.85 10.62 -11.26
C THR A 120 7.72 11.22 -12.36
N ILE A 121 7.26 12.29 -12.99
CA ILE A 121 8.00 12.99 -14.04
C ILE A 121 9.30 13.60 -13.51
N TYR A 122 9.30 14.02 -12.24
CA TYR A 122 10.45 14.69 -11.60
C TYR A 122 11.43 13.72 -10.93
N GLY A 123 11.20 12.42 -11.04
CA GLY A 123 11.99 11.37 -10.41
C GLY A 123 11.14 10.42 -9.57
N VAL A 124 11.78 9.74 -8.62
CA VAL A 124 11.13 8.74 -7.76
C VAL A 124 10.80 9.34 -6.39
N LEU A 125 9.57 9.11 -5.93
CA LEU A 125 9.13 9.37 -4.56
C LEU A 125 9.06 8.05 -3.80
N GLY A 126 9.47 8.04 -2.54
CA GLY A 126 9.32 6.91 -1.63
C GLY A 126 8.16 7.16 -0.66
N ILE A 127 7.22 6.23 -0.56
CA ILE A 127 6.16 6.25 0.44
C ILE A 127 6.45 5.15 1.46
N LYS A 128 6.38 5.49 2.75
CA LYS A 128 6.42 4.53 3.86
C LYS A 128 5.19 4.73 4.73
N ILE A 129 4.54 3.63 5.08
CA ILE A 129 3.33 3.62 5.89
C ILE A 129 3.50 2.62 7.03
N TRP A 130 3.16 3.05 8.25
CA TRP A 130 3.01 2.21 9.43
C TRP A 130 1.57 2.31 9.91
N ILE A 131 0.90 1.17 10.10
CA ILE A 131 -0.45 1.10 10.66
C ILE A 131 -0.38 0.28 11.95
N PHE A 132 -0.85 0.86 13.04
CA PHE A 132 -1.01 0.19 14.33
C PHE A 132 -2.43 -0.40 14.40
N LEU A 133 -2.50 -1.73 14.53
CA LEU A 133 -3.76 -2.47 14.58
C LEU A 133 -4.23 -2.62 16.03
N ASP A 134 -3.47 -3.37 16.84
CA ASP A 134 -3.75 -3.54 18.26
C ASP A 134 -2.54 -4.09 19.03
N GLU A 135 -2.61 -3.95 20.35
CA GLU A 135 -1.86 -4.77 21.30
C GLU A 135 -2.55 -6.14 21.39
N GLU A 136 -1.73 -7.20 21.35
CA GLU A 136 -2.19 -8.56 21.63
C GLU A 136 -2.29 -8.80 23.13
#